data_AF-A0A4R5A5G4-F1
#
_entry.id   AF-A0A4R5A5G4-F1
#
_cell.length_a   1.000
_cell.length_b   1.000
_cell.length_c   1.000
_cell.angle_alpha   90.00
_cell.angle_beta   90.00
_cell.angle_gamma   90.00
#
_symmetry.space_group_name_H-M   'P 1'
#
loop_
_entity.id
_entity.type
_entity.pdbx_description
1 polymer ?
#
loop_
_entity_poly.entity_id
_entity_poly.type
_entity_poly.pdbx_seq_one_letter_code
_entity_poly.pdbx_strand_id
1 'polypeptide(L)'
;MRRITGCLPLAAALLVLAGCGDDSDDGSAGSTAAPSAEASDESGPGEETTEPAADATCTDGPPEAVVTDAGDEPRTLMELSPTAGDTTAVDMRMTMNTTASVDGEESPSMPTPPMLMGMVLTIDDVTDDEITMTVAYDRIEVEGGDPSLQSLLDSMVGVTGTVTTTRSGAFVDGKLDTSGVDPTLAPTMQQLDSQLANLAVPLPTEPVGIGATWDVATAVDSQGFTFCNTFSYTLTSFDGDAYELGVEMAQHAEPTTIEQGGASVELIEAAGSGTGTSAGRLSFPIAGSGSSDTSTSIEMAIDDGSTQQTLDMDMDIQLELSPRE
;
A
#
# COMPACT_ATOMS: atom_id res chain seq x y z
N MET A 1 -35.20 -29.16 14.39
CA MET A 1 -35.45 -28.04 15.33
C MET A 1 -34.64 -28.25 16.60
N ARG A 2 -33.52 -27.54 16.74
CA ARG A 2 -32.89 -27.19 18.02
C ARG A 2 -31.97 -26.01 17.73
N ARG A 3 -32.43 -24.82 18.11
CA ARG A 3 -31.66 -23.57 18.05
C ARG A 3 -30.68 -23.60 19.22
N ILE A 4 -29.39 -23.41 18.94
CA ILE A 4 -28.40 -23.06 19.96
C ILE A 4 -28.11 -21.59 19.75
N THR A 5 -28.71 -20.79 20.62
CA THR A 5 -28.42 -19.39 20.87
C THR A 5 -27.09 -19.32 21.59
N GLY A 6 -26.07 -18.75 20.95
CA GLY A 6 -24.78 -18.44 21.55
C GLY A 6 -24.46 -16.98 21.29
N CYS A 7 -24.72 -16.13 22.29
CA CYS A 7 -24.18 -14.78 22.36
C CYS A 7 -22.65 -14.85 22.35
N LEU A 8 -22.03 -14.13 21.40
CA LEU A 8 -20.62 -13.75 21.45
C LEU A 8 -20.58 -12.23 21.67
N PRO A 9 -19.86 -11.74 22.68
CA PRO A 9 -19.70 -10.31 22.89
C PRO A 9 -18.73 -9.76 21.84
N LEU A 10 -19.18 -8.77 21.06
CA LEU A 10 -18.33 -7.92 20.24
C LEU A 10 -17.40 -7.14 21.19
N ALA A 11 -16.10 -7.40 21.11
CA ALA A 11 -15.09 -6.55 21.70
C ALA A 11 -14.85 -5.38 20.73
N ALA A 12 -15.44 -4.24 21.07
CA ALA A 12 -15.12 -2.97 20.47
C ALA A 12 -13.69 -2.57 20.86
N ALA A 13 -12.80 -2.45 19.87
CA ALA A 13 -11.57 -1.69 20.01
C ALA A 13 -11.91 -0.20 19.86
N LEU A 14 -12.65 0.31 20.85
CA LEU A 14 -12.89 1.74 21.02
C LEU A 14 -11.66 2.30 21.75
N LEU A 15 -10.88 3.12 21.04
CA LEU A 15 -9.80 3.92 21.60
C LEU A 15 -10.39 4.89 22.64
N VAL A 16 -10.33 4.49 23.91
CA VAL A 16 -10.67 5.36 25.05
C VAL A 16 -9.43 6.14 25.44
N LEU A 17 -9.38 7.42 25.08
CA LEU A 17 -8.37 8.36 25.59
C LEU A 17 -9.05 9.37 26.52
N ALA A 18 -8.80 9.18 27.81
CA ALA A 18 -9.20 10.07 28.88
C ALA A 18 -7.98 10.85 29.40
N GLY A 19 -8.04 12.18 29.32
CA GLY A 19 -7.83 13.04 30.48
C GLY A 19 -6.50 13.81 30.66
N CYS A 20 -6.67 15.13 30.88
CA CYS A 20 -5.82 16.13 31.55
C CYS A 20 -4.55 16.57 30.80
N GLY A 21 -4.16 17.84 30.69
CA GLY A 21 -4.55 19.15 31.24
C GLY A 21 -3.42 20.12 30.81
N ASP A 22 -3.71 21.34 30.36
CA ASP A 22 -3.67 22.59 31.15
C ASP A 22 -2.54 23.52 30.65
N ASP A 23 -2.99 24.71 30.24
CA ASP A 23 -2.38 26.04 30.39
C ASP A 23 -1.25 26.61 29.49
N SER A 24 -1.51 27.90 29.17
CA SER A 24 -0.60 29.03 28.93
C SER A 24 0.09 29.16 27.57
N ASP A 25 0.33 30.34 26.99
CA ASP A 25 -0.17 31.73 27.07
C ASP A 25 0.66 32.50 25.99
N ASP A 26 0.17 33.67 25.56
CA ASP A 26 0.90 34.79 24.93
C ASP A 26 1.73 34.54 23.63
N GLY A 27 1.66 35.32 22.55
CA GLY A 27 1.19 36.68 22.38
C GLY A 27 2.06 37.46 21.39
N SER A 28 1.41 38.41 20.72
CA SER A 28 1.97 39.67 20.19
C SER A 28 2.65 39.74 18.81
N ALA A 29 1.95 40.47 17.92
CA ALA A 29 2.37 41.64 17.13
C ALA A 29 3.60 41.52 16.18
N GLY A 30 3.59 42.02 14.95
CA GLY A 30 2.67 42.86 14.21
C GLY A 30 3.41 43.59 13.08
N SER A 31 2.65 44.22 12.18
CA SER A 31 3.03 45.37 11.34
C SER A 31 3.98 45.13 10.14
N THR A 32 3.48 45.31 8.92
CA THR A 32 3.61 46.57 8.12
C THR A 32 3.42 46.30 6.63
N ALA A 33 2.74 47.24 5.98
CA ALA A 33 2.25 47.23 4.61
C ALA A 33 3.33 47.30 3.50
N ALA A 34 2.84 46.97 2.29
CA ALA A 34 3.46 46.91 0.97
C ALA A 34 4.13 48.23 0.48
N PRO A 35 4.81 48.17 -0.68
CA PRO A 35 4.09 48.53 -1.91
C PRO A 35 4.41 47.68 -3.15
N SER A 36 3.46 47.72 -4.09
CA SER A 36 3.52 47.27 -5.48
C SER A 36 4.73 47.77 -6.26
N ALA A 37 5.24 46.91 -7.15
CA ALA A 37 5.87 47.32 -8.39
C ALA A 37 5.50 46.31 -9.49
N GLU A 38 5.01 46.85 -10.62
CA GLU A 38 4.67 46.18 -11.87
C GLU A 38 5.88 45.51 -12.54
N ALA A 39 5.66 44.34 -13.14
CA ALA A 39 6.41 43.79 -14.27
C ALA A 39 5.44 42.85 -15.02
N SER A 40 4.88 43.31 -16.14
CA SER A 40 5.36 43.00 -17.49
C SER A 40 4.99 41.59 -17.96
N ASP A 41 3.86 41.56 -18.68
CA ASP A 41 3.49 40.58 -19.71
C ASP A 41 4.69 40.21 -20.59
N GLU A 42 5.14 38.96 -20.53
CA GLU A 42 5.73 38.25 -21.67
C GLU A 42 5.10 36.86 -21.74
N SER A 43 4.25 36.68 -22.76
CA SER A 43 3.60 35.43 -23.10
C SER A 43 4.63 34.45 -23.68
N GLY A 44 4.98 33.40 -22.92
CA GLY A 44 5.68 32.21 -23.40
C GLY A 44 4.70 31.14 -23.89
N PRO A 45 5.12 30.25 -24.82
CA PRO A 45 4.25 29.23 -25.41
C PRO A 45 3.90 28.17 -24.36
N GLY A 46 2.62 27.77 -24.36
CA GLY A 46 2.04 26.87 -23.37
C GLY A 46 2.86 25.60 -23.18
N GLU A 47 3.35 25.42 -21.96
CA GLU A 47 3.52 24.10 -21.37
C GLU A 47 2.14 23.45 -21.39
N GLU A 48 1.95 22.48 -22.28
CA GLU A 48 0.97 21.42 -22.06
C GLU A 48 1.39 20.75 -20.75
N THR A 49 0.78 21.23 -19.66
CA THR A 49 0.73 20.48 -18.41
C THR A 49 0.00 19.19 -18.77
N THR A 50 0.76 18.11 -18.97
CA THR A 50 0.18 16.78 -18.99
C THR A 50 -0.36 16.56 -17.59
N GLU A 51 -1.65 16.86 -17.41
CA GLU A 51 -2.40 16.42 -16.23
C GLU A 51 -2.15 14.91 -16.08
N PRO A 52 -1.70 14.44 -14.90
CA PRO A 52 -1.72 13.01 -14.64
C PRO A 52 -3.17 12.54 -14.78
N ALA A 53 -3.35 11.41 -15.47
CA ALA A 53 -4.66 10.88 -15.85
C ALA A 53 -5.56 10.67 -14.61
N ALA A 54 -6.44 11.64 -14.35
CA ALA A 54 -7.43 11.60 -13.27
C ALA A 54 -8.66 10.73 -13.61
N ASP A 55 -8.56 9.82 -14.57
CA ASP A 55 -9.67 8.99 -15.06
C ASP A 55 -9.30 7.49 -15.10
N ALA A 56 -8.39 7.03 -14.23
CA ALA A 56 -8.13 5.61 -14.06
C ALA A 56 -9.25 4.95 -13.25
N THR A 57 -10.31 4.53 -13.93
CA THR A 57 -11.38 3.73 -13.32
C THR A 57 -10.81 2.42 -12.75
N CYS A 58 -11.15 2.09 -11.50
CA CYS A 58 -10.92 0.78 -10.89
C CYS A 58 -11.19 -0.34 -11.92
N THR A 59 -10.13 -1.05 -12.32
CA THR A 59 -10.25 -2.11 -13.34
C THR A 59 -10.45 -3.44 -12.64
N ASP A 60 -11.53 -4.15 -12.99
CA ASP A 60 -11.78 -5.51 -12.51
C ASP A 60 -10.85 -6.51 -13.24
N GLY A 61 -10.12 -7.32 -12.47
CA GLY A 61 -9.26 -8.39 -13.00
C GLY A 61 -7.79 -8.25 -12.61
N PRO A 62 -6.92 -9.17 -13.07
CA PRO A 62 -5.48 -9.07 -12.85
C PRO A 62 -4.95 -7.76 -13.46
N PRO A 63 -4.07 -7.03 -12.77
CA PRO A 63 -3.53 -5.79 -13.29
C PRO A 63 -2.74 -6.01 -14.58
N GLU A 64 -3.03 -5.23 -15.62
CA GLU A 64 -2.30 -5.25 -16.88
C GLU A 64 -1.37 -4.05 -16.99
N ALA A 65 -0.16 -4.27 -17.51
CA ALA A 65 0.80 -3.22 -17.83
C ALA A 65 0.48 -2.60 -19.20
N VAL A 66 0.12 -1.32 -19.20
CA VAL A 66 -0.18 -0.56 -20.42
C VAL A 66 0.97 0.38 -20.72
N VAL A 67 1.73 0.08 -21.78
CA VAL A 67 2.88 0.91 -22.19
C VAL A 67 2.40 2.26 -22.69
N THR A 68 2.87 3.34 -22.05
CA THR A 68 2.58 4.73 -22.43
C THR A 68 3.73 5.32 -23.26
N ASP A 69 4.97 4.96 -22.93
CA ASP A 69 6.16 5.21 -23.75
C ASP A 69 7.02 3.94 -23.78
N ALA A 70 7.44 3.51 -24.97
CA ALA A 70 8.24 2.30 -25.13
C ALA A 70 9.75 2.52 -24.90
N GLY A 71 10.19 3.75 -24.64
CA GLY A 71 11.57 4.12 -24.33
C GLY A 71 12.52 4.05 -25.52
N ASP A 72 13.80 4.20 -25.23
CA ASP A 72 14.89 4.25 -26.21
C ASP A 72 15.20 2.88 -26.85
N GLU A 73 15.79 2.88 -28.05
CA GLU A 73 16.36 1.66 -28.64
C GLU A 73 17.73 1.31 -28.00
N PRO A 74 18.07 0.02 -27.81
CA PRO A 74 17.32 -1.17 -28.20
C PRO A 74 16.23 -1.56 -27.20
N ARG A 75 15.06 -1.94 -27.71
CA ARG A 75 13.94 -2.45 -26.92
C ARG A 75 13.99 -3.96 -26.82
N THR A 76 13.68 -4.48 -25.64
CA THR A 76 13.73 -5.92 -25.33
C THR A 76 12.47 -6.32 -24.56
N LEU A 77 11.98 -7.54 -24.80
CA LEU A 77 10.87 -8.08 -24.03
C LEU A 77 11.35 -8.47 -22.63
N MET A 78 10.70 -7.95 -21.59
CA MET A 78 10.97 -8.27 -20.19
C MET A 78 10.12 -9.48 -19.76
N GLU A 79 10.52 -10.68 -20.21
CA GLU A 79 9.78 -11.91 -19.91
C GLU A 79 10.30 -12.60 -18.65
N LEU A 80 9.42 -12.88 -17.69
CA LEU A 80 9.77 -13.64 -16.50
C LEU A 80 10.15 -15.09 -16.86
N SER A 81 11.24 -15.56 -16.26
CA SER A 81 11.78 -16.91 -16.45
C SER A 81 12.15 -17.59 -15.12
N PRO A 82 11.24 -17.63 -14.12
CA PRO A 82 11.49 -18.35 -12.87
C PRO A 82 11.57 -19.86 -13.10
N THR A 83 12.31 -20.53 -12.23
CA THR A 83 12.37 -21.99 -12.17
C THR A 83 11.71 -22.49 -10.88
N ALA A 84 10.91 -23.55 -10.98
CA ALA A 84 10.37 -24.21 -9.79
C ALA A 84 11.49 -24.67 -8.85
N GLY A 85 11.34 -24.35 -7.57
CA GLY A 85 12.34 -24.53 -6.53
C GLY A 85 13.28 -23.34 -6.34
N ASP A 86 13.21 -22.30 -7.17
CA ASP A 86 13.91 -21.04 -6.90
C ASP A 86 13.38 -20.42 -5.61
N THR A 87 14.29 -19.88 -4.80
CA THR A 87 13.96 -19.26 -3.52
C THR A 87 14.61 -17.89 -3.44
N THR A 88 13.89 -16.91 -2.92
CA THR A 88 14.45 -15.63 -2.52
C THR A 88 14.02 -15.29 -1.10
N ALA A 89 14.86 -14.54 -0.40
CA ALA A 89 14.58 -14.06 0.93
C ALA A 89 14.74 -12.54 0.95
N VAL A 90 13.77 -11.85 1.54
CA VAL A 90 13.75 -10.39 1.61
C VAL A 90 13.38 -9.96 3.02
N ASP A 91 13.99 -8.87 3.46
CA ASP A 91 13.61 -8.14 4.66
C ASP A 91 12.89 -6.86 4.25
N MET A 92 11.69 -6.67 4.79
CA MET A 92 10.83 -5.52 4.59
C MET A 92 10.77 -4.72 5.87
N ARG A 93 11.24 -3.47 5.83
CA ARG A 93 11.15 -2.51 6.92
C ARG A 93 10.03 -1.52 6.62
N MET A 94 9.10 -1.36 7.55
CA MET A 94 7.98 -0.43 7.43
C MET A 94 7.99 0.56 8.58
N THR A 95 7.88 1.85 8.26
CA THR A 95 7.64 2.94 9.22
C THR A 95 6.32 3.60 8.86
N MET A 96 5.47 3.85 9.86
CA MET A 96 4.16 4.45 9.64
C MET A 96 3.97 5.60 10.63
N ASN A 97 3.54 6.75 10.12
CA ASN A 97 3.04 7.84 10.94
C ASN A 97 1.56 8.02 10.61
N THR A 98 0.73 8.11 11.65
CA THR A 98 -0.69 8.32 11.49
C THR A 98 -1.12 9.46 12.39
N THR A 99 -1.80 10.42 11.79
CA THR A 99 -2.53 11.48 12.51
C THR A 99 -4.01 11.30 12.23
N ALA A 100 -4.83 11.57 13.24
CA ALA A 100 -6.28 11.48 13.10
C ALA A 100 -6.96 12.60 13.87
N SER A 101 -8.08 13.09 13.36
CA SER A 101 -8.98 14.02 14.07
C SER A 101 -10.40 13.48 14.08
N VAL A 102 -11.11 13.72 15.17
CA VAL A 102 -12.54 13.40 15.31
C VAL A 102 -13.30 14.69 15.50
N ASP A 103 -14.25 14.98 14.62
CA ASP A 103 -15.02 16.24 14.59
C ASP A 103 -14.12 17.49 14.62
N GLY A 104 -12.94 17.40 13.98
CA GLY A 104 -11.92 18.44 13.94
C GLY A 104 -11.05 18.56 15.20
N GLU A 105 -11.26 17.71 16.21
CA GLU A 105 -10.40 17.62 17.39
C GLU A 105 -9.29 16.59 17.16
N GLU A 106 -8.03 17.01 17.21
CA GLU A 106 -6.88 16.11 17.04
C GLU A 106 -6.90 14.99 18.10
N SER A 107 -6.87 13.74 17.62
CA SER A 107 -6.69 12.58 18.47
C SER A 107 -5.22 12.41 18.81
N PRO A 108 -4.88 11.94 20.02
CA PRO A 108 -3.49 11.67 20.37
C PRO A 108 -2.88 10.65 19.39
N SER A 109 -1.87 11.06 18.66
CA SER A 109 -1.12 10.14 17.80
C SER A 109 -0.33 9.18 18.69
N MET A 110 -0.45 7.88 18.41
CA MET A 110 0.42 6.88 19.00
C MET A 110 1.52 6.61 17.98
N PRO A 111 2.80 6.87 18.31
CA PRO A 111 3.88 6.57 17.39
C PRO A 111 3.90 5.06 17.14
N THR A 112 3.77 4.67 15.86
CA THR A 112 3.91 3.27 15.47
C THR A 112 5.41 2.96 15.36
N PRO A 113 5.95 2.08 16.21
CA PRO A 113 7.35 1.70 16.11
C PRO A 113 7.64 1.05 14.75
N PRO A 114 8.83 1.25 14.17
CA PRO A 114 9.20 0.59 12.92
C PRO A 114 9.11 -0.93 13.06
N MET A 115 8.61 -1.57 12.01
CA MET A 115 8.47 -3.02 11.93
C MET A 115 9.43 -3.58 10.89
N LEU A 116 10.06 -4.70 11.20
CA LEU A 116 10.89 -5.47 10.29
C LEU A 116 10.25 -6.84 10.08
N MET A 117 9.99 -7.19 8.84
CA MET A 117 9.40 -8.47 8.44
C MET A 117 10.31 -9.18 7.45
N GLY A 118 10.76 -10.38 7.81
CA GLY A 118 11.50 -11.27 6.93
C GLY A 118 10.55 -12.26 6.27
N MET A 119 10.71 -12.39 4.95
CA MET A 119 9.94 -13.30 4.11
C MET A 119 10.88 -14.21 3.34
N VAL A 120 10.45 -15.45 3.13
CA VAL A 120 11.02 -16.38 2.16
C VAL A 120 9.95 -16.69 1.14
N LEU A 121 10.26 -16.48 -0.13
CA LEU A 121 9.39 -16.84 -1.25
C LEU A 121 10.02 -17.99 -2.01
N THR A 122 9.24 -19.01 -2.32
CA THR A 122 9.67 -20.18 -3.09
C THR A 122 8.75 -20.36 -4.29
N ILE A 123 9.31 -20.51 -5.48
CA ILE A 123 8.55 -20.87 -6.68
C ILE A 123 8.15 -22.34 -6.56
N ASP A 124 6.86 -22.63 -6.48
CA ASP A 124 6.37 -24.00 -6.37
C ASP A 124 6.16 -24.63 -7.74
N ASP A 125 5.53 -23.88 -8.65
CA ASP A 125 5.17 -24.34 -9.98
C ASP A 125 5.16 -23.19 -10.99
N VAL A 126 5.50 -23.51 -12.24
CA VAL A 126 5.49 -22.58 -13.37
C VAL A 126 4.78 -23.24 -14.54
N THR A 127 3.64 -22.69 -14.90
CA THR A 127 2.82 -23.14 -16.04
C THR A 127 2.95 -22.18 -17.21
N ASP A 128 2.19 -22.43 -18.29
CA ASP A 128 2.15 -21.52 -19.44
C ASP A 128 1.46 -20.18 -19.12
N ASP A 129 0.59 -20.15 -18.10
CA ASP A 129 -0.25 -18.98 -17.77
C ASP A 129 0.12 -18.33 -16.42
N GLU A 130 0.52 -19.14 -15.45
CA GLU A 130 0.65 -18.75 -14.04
C GLU A 130 1.97 -19.23 -13.41
N ILE A 131 2.43 -18.46 -12.42
CA ILE A 131 3.53 -18.77 -11.52
C ILE A 131 2.94 -18.87 -10.10
N THR A 132 3.09 -20.03 -9.46
CA THR A 132 2.63 -20.26 -8.08
C THR A 132 3.81 -20.23 -7.13
N MET A 133 3.65 -19.53 -6.01
CA MET A 133 4.68 -19.35 -5.01
C MET A 133 4.16 -19.59 -3.60
N THR A 134 5.01 -20.13 -2.75
CA THR A 134 4.80 -20.15 -1.30
C THR A 134 5.56 -19.00 -0.68
N VAL A 135 4.86 -18.18 0.11
CA VAL A 135 5.45 -17.19 0.99
C VAL A 135 5.47 -17.72 2.42
N ALA A 136 6.56 -17.50 3.13
CA ALA A 136 6.69 -17.82 4.55
C ALA A 136 7.27 -16.62 5.30
N TYR A 137 6.57 -16.18 6.33
CA TYR A 137 7.10 -15.19 7.27
C TYR A 137 7.97 -15.92 8.30
N ASP A 138 9.26 -15.64 8.33
CA ASP A 138 10.20 -16.31 9.22
C ASP A 138 10.84 -15.36 10.24
N ARG A 139 10.54 -14.05 10.14
CA ARG A 139 11.00 -13.03 11.09
C ARG A 139 9.99 -11.89 11.15
N ILE A 140 9.62 -11.47 12.36
CA ILE A 140 8.85 -10.24 12.59
C ILE A 140 9.39 -9.59 13.87
N GLU A 141 9.82 -8.34 13.76
CA GLU A 141 10.42 -7.58 14.87
C GLU A 141 9.85 -6.17 14.91
N VAL A 142 9.69 -5.65 16.12
CA VAL A 142 9.29 -4.26 16.38
C VAL A 142 10.41 -3.53 17.09
N GLU A 143 10.87 -2.43 16.50
CA GLU A 143 11.94 -1.63 17.08
C GLU A 143 11.43 -0.69 18.16
N GLY A 144 11.83 -0.94 19.41
CA GLY A 144 11.49 -0.05 20.53
C GLY A 144 10.01 -0.08 20.94
N GLY A 145 9.24 -1.04 20.45
CA GLY A 145 7.83 -1.23 20.79
C GLY A 145 7.59 -1.90 22.15
N ASP A 146 6.31 -1.97 22.54
CA ASP A 146 5.90 -2.66 23.77
C ASP A 146 6.16 -4.18 23.65
N PRO A 147 6.73 -4.84 24.68
CA PRO A 147 6.97 -6.29 24.66
C PRO A 147 5.72 -7.15 24.41
N SER A 148 4.53 -6.66 24.77
CA SER A 148 3.26 -7.33 24.48
C SER A 148 2.92 -7.30 22.98
N LEU A 149 3.27 -6.22 22.27
CA LEU A 149 3.13 -6.13 20.82
C LEU A 149 4.07 -7.11 20.12
N GLN A 150 5.33 -7.20 20.56
CA GLN A 150 6.26 -8.20 20.03
C GLN A 150 5.74 -9.63 20.25
N SER A 151 5.24 -9.94 21.46
CA SER A 151 4.71 -11.28 21.77
C SER A 151 3.51 -11.65 20.90
N LEU A 152 2.71 -10.66 20.50
CA LEU A 152 1.59 -10.84 19.59
C LEU A 152 2.09 -11.17 18.17
N LEU A 153 3.09 -10.45 17.68
CA LEU A 153 3.67 -10.63 16.35
C LEU A 153 4.51 -11.90 16.22
N ASP A 154 5.09 -12.41 17.31
CA ASP A 154 5.78 -13.70 17.33
C ASP A 154 4.84 -14.85 16.88
N SER A 155 3.53 -14.71 17.08
CA SER A 155 2.54 -15.70 16.62
C SER A 155 2.37 -15.73 15.09
N MET A 156 2.84 -14.70 14.39
CA MET A 156 2.82 -14.62 12.94
C MET A 156 4.08 -15.23 12.30
N VAL A 157 5.13 -15.49 13.08
CA VAL A 157 6.31 -16.20 12.59
C VAL A 157 5.94 -17.67 12.31
N GLY A 158 6.26 -18.13 11.11
CA GLY A 158 5.88 -19.42 10.58
C GLY A 158 4.54 -19.44 9.83
N VAL A 159 3.85 -18.30 9.75
CA VAL A 159 2.70 -18.16 8.85
C VAL A 159 3.18 -18.31 7.42
N THR A 160 2.51 -19.19 6.68
CA THR A 160 2.75 -19.45 5.27
C THR A 160 1.54 -19.04 4.45
N GLY A 161 1.75 -18.73 3.18
CA GLY A 161 0.67 -18.51 2.24
C GLY A 161 1.04 -18.94 0.84
N THR A 162 0.05 -18.97 -0.03
CA THR A 162 0.26 -19.17 -1.47
C THR A 162 -0.04 -17.85 -2.17
N VAL A 163 0.78 -17.50 -3.15
CA VAL A 163 0.61 -16.36 -4.05
C VAL A 163 0.71 -16.86 -5.48
N THR A 164 -0.22 -16.45 -6.32
CA THR A 164 -0.24 -16.76 -7.74
C THR A 164 -0.14 -15.47 -8.53
N THR A 165 0.75 -15.46 -9.52
CA THR A 165 0.86 -14.37 -10.50
C THR A 165 0.70 -14.90 -11.92
N THR A 166 0.38 -14.03 -12.87
CA THR A 166 0.51 -14.32 -14.29
C THR A 166 1.99 -14.48 -14.67
N ARG A 167 2.25 -14.94 -15.90
CA ARG A 167 3.61 -14.95 -16.50
C ARG A 167 4.22 -13.56 -16.67
N SER A 168 3.42 -12.49 -16.67
CA SER A 168 3.92 -11.10 -16.66
C SER A 168 4.16 -10.56 -15.25
N GLY A 169 3.89 -11.34 -14.20
CA GLY A 169 4.08 -10.91 -12.82
C GLY A 169 2.89 -10.15 -12.23
N ALA A 170 1.72 -10.18 -12.89
CA ALA A 170 0.50 -9.59 -12.32
C ALA A 170 -0.10 -10.48 -11.26
N PHE A 171 -0.45 -9.93 -10.10
CA PHE A 171 -1.11 -10.68 -9.02
C PHE A 171 -2.47 -11.24 -9.49
N VAL A 172 -2.73 -12.51 -9.19
CA VAL A 172 -3.99 -13.20 -9.53
C VAL A 172 -4.76 -13.55 -8.26
N ASP A 173 -4.10 -14.22 -7.31
CA ASP A 173 -4.70 -14.64 -6.05
C ASP A 173 -3.62 -14.80 -4.98
N GLY A 174 -4.01 -14.68 -3.72
CA GLY A 174 -3.10 -14.77 -2.59
C GLY A 174 -3.86 -15.10 -1.33
N LYS A 175 -3.31 -16.01 -0.53
CA LYS A 175 -3.93 -16.39 0.73
C LYS A 175 -2.93 -16.87 1.76
N LEU A 176 -2.96 -16.25 2.93
CA LEU A 176 -2.25 -16.72 4.10
C LEU A 176 -3.02 -17.84 4.84
N ASP A 177 -2.28 -18.83 5.32
CA ASP A 177 -2.76 -19.84 6.26
C ASP A 177 -2.79 -19.27 7.68
N THR A 178 -3.99 -18.90 8.11
CA THR A 178 -4.25 -18.30 9.41
C THR A 178 -4.67 -19.31 10.48
N SER A 179 -4.58 -20.62 10.21
CA SER A 179 -5.08 -21.67 11.12
C SER A 179 -4.39 -21.71 12.48
N GLY A 180 -3.19 -21.12 12.60
CA GLY A 180 -2.43 -20.98 13.84
C GLY A 180 -2.38 -19.57 14.43
N VAL A 181 -3.03 -18.59 13.79
CA VAL A 181 -2.95 -17.17 14.17
C VAL A 181 -4.09 -16.82 15.15
N ASP A 182 -3.81 -15.94 16.11
CA ASP A 182 -4.85 -15.44 17.02
C ASP A 182 -5.95 -14.71 16.21
N PRO A 183 -7.25 -15.02 16.43
CA PRO A 183 -8.35 -14.37 15.70
C PRO A 183 -8.37 -12.84 15.80
N THR A 184 -7.77 -12.27 16.85
CA THR A 184 -7.65 -10.81 17.01
C THR A 184 -6.74 -10.17 15.95
N LEU A 185 -5.86 -10.95 15.32
CA LEU A 185 -4.99 -10.52 14.23
C LEU A 185 -5.60 -10.69 12.83
N ALA A 186 -6.86 -11.15 12.73
CA ALA A 186 -7.51 -11.33 11.43
C ALA A 186 -7.47 -10.06 10.53
N PRO A 187 -7.69 -8.83 11.05
CA PRO A 187 -7.54 -7.62 10.24
C PRO A 187 -6.10 -7.42 9.74
N THR A 188 -5.11 -7.71 10.58
CA THR A 188 -3.70 -7.64 10.22
C THR A 188 -3.35 -8.67 9.14
N MET A 189 -3.91 -9.87 9.21
CA MET A 189 -3.71 -10.90 8.17
C MET A 189 -4.30 -10.47 6.83
N GLN A 190 -5.50 -9.89 6.83
CA GLN A 190 -6.11 -9.34 5.62
C GLN A 190 -5.25 -8.21 5.03
N GLN A 191 -4.70 -7.35 5.88
CA GLN A 191 -3.79 -6.30 5.44
C GLN A 191 -2.51 -6.87 4.79
N LEU A 192 -1.95 -7.95 5.34
CA LEU A 192 -0.79 -8.62 4.76
C LEU A 192 -1.14 -9.29 3.42
N ASP A 193 -2.31 -9.93 3.30
CA ASP A 193 -2.79 -10.47 2.02
C ASP A 193 -2.83 -9.37 0.95
N SER A 194 -3.38 -8.19 1.28
CA SER A 194 -3.39 -7.04 0.36
C SER A 194 -1.98 -6.52 0.03
N GLN A 195 -1.04 -6.56 0.98
CA GLN A 195 0.34 -6.15 0.72
C GLN A 195 1.06 -7.10 -0.24
N LEU A 196 0.79 -8.41 -0.18
CA LEU A 196 1.36 -9.39 -1.11
C LEU A 196 0.99 -9.09 -2.56
N ALA A 197 -0.24 -8.60 -2.81
CA ALA A 197 -0.66 -8.17 -4.14
C ALA A 197 0.16 -7.00 -4.68
N ASN A 198 0.54 -6.06 -3.81
CA ASN A 198 1.33 -4.88 -4.17
C ASN A 198 2.83 -5.15 -4.33
N LEU A 199 3.33 -6.32 -3.90
CA LEU A 199 4.73 -6.72 -4.13
C LEU A 199 4.97 -7.24 -5.56
N ALA A 200 3.91 -7.65 -6.23
CA ALA A 200 3.97 -8.12 -7.60
C ALA A 200 4.12 -6.93 -8.55
N VAL A 201 5.06 -7.00 -9.48
CA VAL A 201 5.33 -5.94 -10.46
C VAL A 201 4.93 -6.45 -11.84
N PRO A 202 3.77 -6.04 -12.39
CA PRO A 202 3.37 -6.41 -13.74
C PRO A 202 4.33 -5.81 -14.77
N LEU A 203 4.97 -6.66 -15.55
CA LEU A 203 5.88 -6.27 -16.63
C LEU A 203 5.13 -6.15 -17.97
N PRO A 204 5.54 -5.22 -18.85
CA PRO A 204 5.00 -5.10 -20.20
C PRO A 204 5.17 -6.38 -21.02
N THR A 205 4.13 -6.72 -21.81
CA THR A 205 4.19 -7.82 -22.79
C THR A 205 4.75 -7.38 -24.14
N GLU A 206 5.04 -6.10 -24.30
CA GLU A 206 5.67 -5.51 -25.48
C GLU A 206 7.16 -5.20 -25.19
N PRO A 207 8.04 -5.18 -26.21
CA PRO A 207 9.43 -4.81 -26.01
C PRO A 207 9.58 -3.35 -25.56
N VAL A 208 10.32 -3.14 -24.47
CA VAL A 208 10.61 -1.83 -23.89
C VAL A 208 12.11 -1.58 -23.79
N GLY A 209 12.51 -0.31 -23.81
CA GLY A 209 13.88 0.12 -23.59
C GLY A 209 14.01 1.05 -22.39
N ILE A 210 15.23 1.50 -22.12
CA ILE A 210 15.48 2.46 -21.03
C ILE A 210 14.65 3.72 -21.24
N GLY A 211 14.08 4.25 -20.16
CA GLY A 211 13.15 5.37 -20.18
C GLY A 211 11.71 5.01 -20.56
N ALA A 212 11.42 3.74 -20.83
CA ALA A 212 10.05 3.30 -21.06
C ALA A 212 9.18 3.54 -19.83
N THR A 213 7.93 3.91 -20.08
CA THR A 213 6.91 4.12 -19.04
C THR A 213 5.69 3.25 -19.32
N TRP A 214 5.11 2.70 -18.26
CA TRP A 214 3.84 1.99 -18.34
C TRP A 214 3.04 2.18 -17.07
N ASP A 215 1.72 2.16 -17.25
CA ASP A 215 0.78 2.29 -16.15
C ASP A 215 0.17 0.93 -15.81
N VAL A 216 -0.09 0.74 -14.53
CA VAL A 216 -0.78 -0.42 -13.98
C VAL A 216 -1.89 0.09 -13.07
N ALA A 217 -3.14 -0.22 -13.43
CA ALA A 217 -4.29 0.06 -12.58
C ALA A 217 -4.63 -1.20 -11.75
N THR A 218 -4.87 -1.00 -10.45
CA THR A 218 -5.31 -2.04 -9.52
C THR A 218 -6.48 -1.54 -8.70
N ALA A 219 -7.33 -2.45 -8.26
CA ALA A 219 -8.34 -2.20 -7.25
C ALA A 219 -8.05 -3.06 -6.02
N VAL A 220 -8.08 -2.47 -4.84
CA VAL A 220 -7.88 -3.16 -3.57
C VAL A 220 -9.08 -2.94 -2.67
N ASP A 221 -9.73 -4.03 -2.29
CA ASP A 221 -10.81 -3.98 -1.30
C ASP A 221 -10.23 -4.03 0.12
N SER A 222 -10.51 -2.99 0.92
CA SER A 222 -10.12 -2.92 2.32
C SER A 222 -11.29 -2.46 3.17
N GLN A 223 -11.64 -3.26 4.18
CA GLN A 223 -12.72 -2.97 5.13
C GLN A 223 -14.11 -2.71 4.51
N GLY A 224 -14.34 -3.12 3.26
CA GLY A 224 -15.58 -2.88 2.52
C GLY A 224 -15.54 -1.67 1.58
N PHE A 225 -14.41 -0.97 1.53
CA PHE A 225 -14.12 0.10 0.57
C PHE A 225 -13.21 -0.41 -0.55
N THR A 226 -13.41 0.09 -1.77
CA THR A 226 -12.56 -0.23 -2.91
C THR A 226 -11.65 0.96 -3.20
N PHE A 227 -10.34 0.75 -3.10
CA PHE A 227 -9.31 1.74 -3.43
C PHE A 227 -8.76 1.45 -4.82
N CYS A 228 -8.84 2.43 -5.72
CA CYS A 228 -8.23 2.38 -7.04
C CYS A 228 -6.80 2.93 -6.93
N ASN A 229 -5.80 2.14 -7.30
CA ASN A 229 -4.42 2.61 -7.41
C ASN A 229 -3.97 2.57 -8.86
N THR A 230 -3.23 3.59 -9.26
CA THR A 230 -2.50 3.65 -10.52
C THR A 230 -1.02 3.76 -10.21
N PHE A 231 -0.25 2.79 -10.66
CA PHE A 231 1.20 2.80 -10.58
C PHE A 231 1.77 3.13 -11.96
N SER A 232 2.55 4.21 -12.03
CA SER A 232 3.33 4.57 -13.21
C SER A 232 4.77 4.12 -12.99
N TYR A 233 5.21 3.16 -13.79
CA TYR A 233 6.56 2.61 -13.73
C TYR A 233 7.43 3.24 -14.81
N THR A 234 8.69 3.54 -14.48
CA THR A 234 9.72 3.98 -15.43
C THR A 234 10.91 3.04 -15.40
N LEU A 235 11.29 2.45 -16.53
CA LEU A 235 12.48 1.59 -16.62
C LEU A 235 13.76 2.44 -16.62
N THR A 236 14.47 2.45 -15.51
CA THR A 236 15.68 3.27 -15.33
C THR A 236 16.97 2.52 -15.68
N SER A 237 16.98 1.19 -15.50
CA SER A 237 18.10 0.31 -15.80
C SER A 237 17.61 -1.07 -16.22
N PHE A 238 18.27 -1.68 -17.20
CA PHE A 238 18.03 -3.06 -17.63
C PHE A 238 19.26 -3.63 -18.33
N ASP A 239 19.73 -4.80 -17.88
CA ASP A 239 20.89 -5.49 -18.46
C ASP A 239 20.54 -6.78 -19.21
N GLY A 240 19.25 -7.08 -19.34
CA GLY A 240 18.72 -8.32 -19.93
C GLY A 240 18.21 -9.33 -18.90
N ASP A 241 18.50 -9.13 -17.61
CA ASP A 241 17.96 -9.93 -16.51
C ASP A 241 17.59 -9.05 -15.31
N ALA A 242 18.53 -8.25 -14.82
CA ALA A 242 18.30 -7.33 -13.71
C ALA A 242 17.70 -6.02 -14.23
N TYR A 243 16.73 -5.49 -13.48
CA TYR A 243 16.05 -4.25 -13.81
C TYR A 243 15.91 -3.33 -12.59
N GLU A 244 15.82 -2.03 -12.85
CA GLU A 244 15.49 -1.01 -11.85
C GLU A 244 14.38 -0.11 -12.39
N LEU A 245 13.36 0.14 -11.56
CA LEU A 245 12.18 0.92 -11.86
C LEU A 245 12.09 2.13 -10.92
N GLY A 246 11.76 3.29 -11.49
CA GLY A 246 11.10 4.35 -10.75
C GLY A 246 9.60 4.08 -10.68
N VAL A 247 8.97 4.40 -9.55
CA VAL A 247 7.55 4.15 -9.32
C VAL A 247 6.89 5.43 -8.83
N GLU A 248 5.78 5.80 -9.44
CA GLU A 248 4.85 6.81 -8.94
C GLU A 248 3.50 6.13 -8.72
N MET A 249 2.84 6.45 -7.61
CA MET A 249 1.54 5.92 -7.26
C MET A 249 0.54 7.06 -7.08
N ALA A 250 -0.64 6.90 -7.65
CA ALA A 250 -1.83 7.66 -7.31
C ALA A 250 -2.91 6.71 -6.78
N GLN A 251 -3.54 7.07 -5.68
CA GLN A 251 -4.62 6.31 -5.05
C GLN A 251 -5.85 7.20 -4.91
N HIS A 252 -7.02 6.64 -5.16
CA HIS A 252 -8.29 7.25 -4.79
C HIS A 252 -9.32 6.18 -4.44
N ALA A 253 -10.37 6.56 -3.74
CA ALA A 253 -11.55 5.71 -3.57
C ALA A 253 -12.81 6.55 -3.72
N GLU A 254 -13.81 5.97 -4.39
CA GLU A 254 -15.08 6.65 -4.61
C GLU A 254 -15.91 6.69 -3.32
N PRO A 255 -16.66 7.78 -3.07
CA PRO A 255 -17.51 7.88 -1.89
C PRO A 255 -18.52 6.73 -1.84
N THR A 256 -18.61 6.07 -0.69
CA THR A 256 -19.50 4.93 -0.52
C THR A 256 -19.86 4.72 0.95
N THR A 257 -21.00 4.09 1.20
CA THR A 257 -21.50 3.82 2.55
C THR A 257 -21.59 2.32 2.79
N ILE A 258 -21.04 1.88 3.91
CA ILE A 258 -21.09 0.50 4.36
C ILE A 258 -21.67 0.41 5.78
N GLU A 259 -22.33 -0.71 6.07
CA GLU A 259 -22.83 -1.01 7.41
C GLU A 259 -21.79 -1.87 8.14
N GLN A 260 -21.24 -1.36 9.24
CA GLN A 260 -20.23 -2.07 10.03
C GLN A 260 -20.59 -2.05 11.52
N GLY A 261 -20.76 -3.22 12.13
CA GLY A 261 -21.00 -3.32 13.57
C GLY A 261 -22.31 -2.69 14.08
N GLY A 262 -23.26 -2.37 13.19
CA GLY A 262 -24.50 -1.65 13.53
C GLY A 262 -24.38 -0.13 13.45
N ALA A 263 -23.24 0.39 13.00
CA ALA A 263 -23.05 1.76 12.58
C ALA A 263 -22.97 1.85 11.05
N SER A 264 -23.39 3.00 10.51
CA SER A 264 -23.20 3.38 9.11
C SER A 264 -21.86 4.10 8.99
N VAL A 265 -20.97 3.63 8.13
CA VAL A 265 -19.68 4.27 7.83
C VAL A 265 -19.72 4.74 6.38
N GLU A 266 -19.67 6.04 6.18
CA GLU A 266 -19.59 6.70 4.88
C GLU A 266 -18.14 7.14 4.64
N LEU A 267 -17.52 6.61 3.59
CA LEU A 267 -16.29 7.17 3.05
C LEU A 267 -16.66 8.41 2.25
N ILE A 268 -16.20 9.57 2.69
CA ILE A 268 -16.46 10.86 2.04
C ILE A 268 -15.42 11.07 0.95
N GLU A 269 -14.16 10.91 1.28
CA GLU A 269 -13.03 11.06 0.37
C GLU A 269 -11.89 10.17 0.83
N ALA A 270 -11.17 9.59 -0.12
CA ALA A 270 -9.87 9.00 0.14
C ALA A 270 -8.99 9.22 -1.08
N ALA A 271 -7.79 9.76 -0.83
CA ALA A 271 -6.80 10.02 -1.85
C ALA A 271 -5.40 9.74 -1.30
N GLY A 272 -4.49 9.35 -2.16
CA GLY A 272 -3.11 9.15 -1.78
C GLY A 272 -2.17 9.29 -2.96
N SER A 273 -0.89 9.50 -2.65
CA SER A 273 0.17 9.53 -3.63
C SER A 273 1.44 8.96 -3.04
N GLY A 274 2.31 8.43 -3.90
CA GLY A 274 3.57 7.88 -3.45
C GLY A 274 4.62 7.89 -4.54
N THR A 275 5.88 7.80 -4.12
CA THR A 275 7.02 7.64 -5.02
C THR A 275 7.94 6.57 -4.47
N GLY A 276 8.67 5.90 -5.35
CA GLY A 276 9.56 4.84 -4.92
C GLY A 276 10.50 4.34 -6.01
N THR A 277 11.28 3.35 -5.62
CA THR A 277 12.14 2.57 -6.50
C THR A 277 11.89 1.09 -6.26
N SER A 278 12.06 0.29 -7.31
CA SER A 278 11.98 -1.16 -7.23
C SER A 278 13.04 -1.77 -8.11
N ALA A 279 13.73 -2.80 -7.63
CA ALA A 279 14.73 -3.52 -8.42
C ALA A 279 14.54 -5.03 -8.24
N GLY A 280 14.73 -5.75 -9.35
CA GLY A 280 14.45 -7.17 -9.41
C GLY A 280 15.21 -7.86 -10.53
N ARG A 281 14.89 -9.13 -10.74
CA ARG A 281 15.47 -9.97 -11.80
C ARG A 281 14.36 -10.75 -12.48
N LEU A 282 14.48 -11.00 -13.78
CA LEU A 282 13.48 -11.76 -14.53
C LEU A 282 13.36 -13.22 -14.07
N SER A 283 14.33 -13.73 -13.32
CA SER A 283 14.24 -15.04 -12.66
C SER A 283 13.25 -15.10 -11.50
N PHE A 284 12.66 -13.98 -11.07
CA PHE A 284 11.70 -13.96 -9.95
C PHE A 284 10.60 -12.89 -10.16
N PRO A 285 9.31 -13.20 -9.94
CA PRO A 285 8.20 -12.27 -10.19
C PRO A 285 8.08 -11.13 -9.15
N ILE A 286 8.83 -11.22 -8.04
CA ILE A 286 8.81 -10.23 -6.96
C ILE A 286 10.13 -9.46 -6.94
N ALA A 287 10.07 -8.17 -6.63
CA ALA A 287 11.24 -7.33 -6.47
C ALA A 287 12.17 -7.85 -5.36
N GLY A 288 13.48 -7.75 -5.57
CA GLY A 288 14.49 -8.12 -4.58
C GLY A 288 14.86 -6.98 -3.63
N SER A 289 14.61 -5.74 -4.05
CA SER A 289 14.84 -4.53 -3.26
C SER A 289 13.98 -3.37 -3.73
N GLY A 290 13.83 -2.36 -2.90
CA GLY A 290 13.13 -1.14 -3.26
C GLY A 290 12.92 -0.23 -2.06
N SER A 291 12.38 0.94 -2.31
CA SER A 291 11.93 1.86 -1.28
C SER A 291 10.70 2.61 -1.76
N SER A 292 9.81 2.99 -0.86
CA SER A 292 8.70 3.87 -1.20
C SER A 292 8.32 4.77 -0.05
N ASP A 293 7.92 5.99 -0.40
CA ASP A 293 7.24 6.93 0.48
C ASP A 293 5.82 7.11 -0.05
N THR A 294 4.83 6.99 0.80
CA THR A 294 3.41 7.10 0.43
C THR A 294 2.66 7.91 1.47
N SER A 295 1.87 8.86 1.02
CA SER A 295 0.97 9.66 1.86
C SER A 295 -0.47 9.41 1.42
N THR A 296 -1.34 9.11 2.36
CA THR A 296 -2.77 8.86 2.14
C THR A 296 -3.60 9.68 3.12
N SER A 297 -4.63 10.34 2.63
CA SER A 297 -5.64 11.06 3.42
C SER A 297 -7.00 10.39 3.24
N ILE A 298 -7.71 10.17 4.33
CA ILE A 298 -9.02 9.52 4.36
C ILE A 298 -9.97 10.35 5.23
N GLU A 299 -11.13 10.70 4.69
CA GLU A 299 -12.24 11.33 5.41
C GLU A 299 -13.44 10.38 5.45
N MET A 300 -13.93 10.09 6.65
CA MET A 300 -15.09 9.23 6.87
C MET A 300 -16.11 9.88 7.81
N ALA A 301 -17.40 9.64 7.58
CA ALA A 301 -18.45 9.90 8.55
C ALA A 301 -18.96 8.58 9.15
N ILE A 302 -19.05 8.54 10.48
CA ILE A 302 -19.53 7.38 11.23
C ILE A 302 -20.82 7.79 11.96
N ASP A 303 -21.91 7.06 11.73
CA ASP A 303 -23.19 7.20 12.42
C ASP A 303 -23.53 5.90 13.16
N ASP A 304 -23.47 5.93 14.50
CA ASP A 304 -23.80 4.79 15.36
C ASP A 304 -25.29 4.72 15.77
N GLY A 305 -26.13 5.55 15.15
CA GLY A 305 -27.55 5.72 15.45
C GLY A 305 -27.84 6.64 16.63
N SER A 306 -26.80 7.16 17.30
CA SER A 306 -26.91 8.11 18.41
C SER A 306 -26.16 9.41 18.15
N THR A 307 -24.99 9.33 17.52
CA THR A 307 -24.10 10.46 17.22
C THR A 307 -23.47 10.24 15.85
N GLN A 308 -23.35 11.31 15.07
CA GLN A 308 -22.55 11.33 13.86
C GLN A 308 -21.20 11.97 14.18
N GLN A 309 -20.12 11.34 13.75
CA GLN A 309 -18.75 11.82 13.92
C GLN A 309 -18.05 11.82 12.56
N THR A 310 -17.27 12.86 12.27
CA THR A 310 -16.33 12.87 11.15
C THR A 310 -14.95 12.45 11.66
N LEU A 311 -14.32 11.50 10.97
CA LEU A 311 -12.97 11.04 11.21
C LEU A 311 -12.11 11.40 10.00
N ASP A 312 -11.13 12.26 10.21
CA ASP A 312 -10.06 12.53 9.24
C ASP A 312 -8.82 11.75 9.67
N MET A 313 -8.14 11.12 8.72
CA MET A 313 -6.92 10.37 8.96
C MET A 313 -5.90 10.64 7.86
N ASP A 314 -4.71 11.07 8.26
CA ASP A 314 -3.55 11.16 7.39
C ASP A 314 -2.54 10.09 7.78
N MET A 315 -2.00 9.40 6.78
CA MET A 315 -1.03 8.32 6.95
C MET A 315 0.16 8.54 6.04
N ASP A 316 1.36 8.58 6.62
CA ASP A 316 2.62 8.51 5.90
C ASP A 316 3.26 7.14 6.13
N ILE A 317 3.53 6.42 5.06
CA ILE A 317 4.11 5.08 5.06
C ILE A 317 5.44 5.13 4.32
N GLN A 318 6.49 4.66 4.99
CA GLN A 318 7.79 4.40 4.39
C GLN A 318 8.03 2.90 4.38
N LEU A 319 8.35 2.37 3.20
CA LEU A 319 8.70 0.97 3.01
C LEU A 319 10.12 0.89 2.47
N GLU A 320 10.90 -0.03 3.01
CA GLU A 320 12.19 -0.42 2.45
C GLU A 320 12.21 -1.94 2.30
N LEU A 321 12.50 -2.41 1.09
CA LEU A 321 12.68 -3.81 0.77
C LEU A 321 14.16 -4.05 0.49
N SER A 322 14.73 -5.08 1.10
CA SER A 322 16.14 -5.43 0.94
C SER A 322 16.32 -6.93 0.78
N PRO A 323 17.29 -7.37 -0.03
CA PRO A 323 17.61 -8.78 -0.14
C PRO A 323 18.22 -9.25 1.18
N ARG A 324 17.83 -10.45 1.62
CA ARG A 324 18.38 -11.08 2.80
C ARG A 324 19.38 -12.16 2.40
N GLU A 325 20.61 -12.02 2.87
CA GLU A 325 21.73 -12.95 2.63
C GLU A 325 21.64 -14.26 3.43
#